data_AF-A0A1Y2L4B3-F1
#
_entry.id   AF-A0A1Y2L4B3-F1
#
_cell.length_a   1.000
_cell.length_b   1.000
_cell.length_c   1.000
_cell.angle_alpha   90.00
_cell.angle_beta   90.00
_cell.angle_gamma   90.00
#
_symmetry.space_group_name_H-M   'P 1'
#
loop_
_entity.id
_entity.type
_entity.pdbx_description
1 polymer ?
#
loop_
_entity_poly.entity_id
_entity_poly.type
_entity_poly.pdbx_seq_one_letter_code
_entity_poly.pdbx_strand_id
1 'polypeptide(L)' 'MAHQDIGPNQHVTIRDAVRITLSLQTGNEATITAQQNNHSKQYSLSLQHKTDVIQTDEAGPIEVSMAAEFGSPQVRVAW' A
#
# COMPACT_ATOMS: atom_id res chain seq x y z
N MET A 1 -1.73 12.94 -10.34
CA MET A 1 -2.08 11.77 -9.51
C MET A 1 -1.69 12.11 -8.09
N ALA A 2 -2.60 11.89 -7.15
CA ALA A 2 -2.30 12.06 -5.73
C ALA A 2 -1.42 10.89 -5.30
N HIS A 3 -0.49 11.13 -4.38
CA HIS A 3 0.29 10.05 -3.80
C HIS A 3 0.62 10.36 -2.35
N GLN A 4 0.86 9.31 -1.58
CA GLN A 4 1.31 9.39 -0.21
C GLN A 4 2.29 8.26 0.07
N ASP A 5 3.44 8.63 0.61
CA ASP A 5 4.43 7.67 1.10
C ASP A 5 4.05 7.32 2.55
N ILE A 6 3.89 6.03 2.83
CA ILE A 6 3.57 5.50 4.17
C ILE A 6 4.70 4.58 4.65
N GLY A 7 5.09 4.78 5.90
CA GLY A 7 6.09 3.99 6.60
C GLY A 7 5.49 2.78 7.35
N PRO A 8 6.35 2.00 8.04
CA PRO A 8 5.91 0.86 8.84
C PRO A 8 4.79 1.21 9.82
N ASN A 9 3.74 0.38 9.84
CA ASN A 9 2.55 0.54 10.69
C ASN A 9 1.73 1.81 10.43
N GLN A 10 1.99 2.52 9.33
CA GLN A 10 1.17 3.63 8.90
C GLN A 10 0.06 3.15 7.96
N HIS A 11 -0.97 4.00 7.84
CA HIS A 11 -2.07 3.78 6.92
C HIS A 11 -2.41 5.08 6.22
N VAL A 12 -2.94 4.94 5.01
CA VAL A 12 -3.53 6.04 4.25
C VAL A 12 -5.00 5.70 3.97
N THR A 13 -5.85 6.71 4.08
CA THR A 13 -7.25 6.60 3.68
C THR A 13 -7.45 7.41 2.42
N ILE A 14 -7.89 6.73 1.37
CA ILE A 14 -8.20 7.30 0.07
C ILE A 14 -9.72 7.51 0.03
N ARG A 15 -10.17 8.56 -0.67
CA ARG A 15 -11.59 8.97 -0.73
C ARG A 15 -12.51 7.76 -1.00
N ASP A 16 -13.69 7.80 -0.40
CA ASP A 16 -14.74 6.79 -0.52
C ASP A 16 -14.35 5.38 -0.04
N ALA A 17 -13.98 5.30 1.25
CA ALA A 17 -13.92 4.06 2.04
C ALA A 17 -12.74 3.10 1.82
N VAL A 18 -11.75 3.44 0.98
CA VAL A 18 -10.54 2.62 0.85
C VAL A 18 -9.49 3.01 1.90
N ARG A 19 -9.32 2.16 2.91
CA ARG A 19 -8.20 2.24 3.87
C ARG A 19 -7.08 1.29 3.44
N ILE A 20 -5.92 1.85 3.16
CA ILE A 20 -4.70 1.09 2.85
C ILE A 20 -3.81 1.11 4.09
N THR A 21 -3.54 -0.07 4.65
CA THR A 21 -2.66 -0.25 5.80
C THR A 21 -1.40 -0.98 5.38
N LEU A 22 -0.24 -0.43 5.74
CA LEU A 22 1.04 -1.07 5.52
C LEU A 22 1.52 -1.77 6.81
N SER A 23 1.63 -3.09 6.74
CA SER A 23 2.25 -3.92 7.76
C SER A 23 3.57 -4.44 7.24
N LEU A 24 4.66 -3.88 7.75
CA LEU A 24 6.00 -4.31 7.41
C LEU A 24 6.39 -5.53 8.26
N GLN A 25 6.53 -6.69 7.60
CA GLN A 25 6.77 -7.95 8.30
C GLN A 25 8.26 -8.22 8.51
N THR A 26 9.10 -7.89 7.52
CA THR A 26 10.56 -8.01 7.59
C THR A 26 11.20 -7.03 6.60
N GLY A 27 12.48 -6.70 6.73
CA GLY A 27 13.14 -5.62 5.95
C GLY A 27 13.05 -5.71 4.42
N ASN A 28 12.55 -6.83 3.87
CA ASN A 28 12.39 -7.04 2.44
C ASN A 28 10.93 -7.25 1.98
N GLU A 29 9.95 -7.35 2.89
CA GLU A 29 8.55 -7.65 2.58
C GLU A 29 7.56 -6.76 3.35
N ALA A 30 6.61 -6.22 2.58
CA ALA A 30 5.52 -5.37 3.01
C ALA A 30 4.19 -6.05 2.71
N THR A 31 3.36 -6.23 3.73
CA THR A 31 1.96 -6.61 3.55
C THR A 31 1.11 -5.34 3.45
N ILE A 32 0.32 -5.22 2.39
CA ILE A 32 -0.64 -4.15 2.21
C ILE A 32 -2.04 -4.70 2.35
N THR A 33 -2.81 -4.14 3.27
CA THR A 33 -4.23 -4.44 3.41
C THR A 33 -5.02 -3.28 2.87
N ALA A 34 -5.73 -3.50 1.76
CA ALA A 34 -6.72 -2.59 1.23
C ALA A 34 -8.09 -3.02 1.75
N GLN A 35 -8.69 -2.20 2.59
CA GLN A 35 -10.05 -2.38 3.08
C GLN A 35 -10.96 -1.38 2.38
N GLN A 36 -11.98 -1.87 1.69
CA GLN A 36 -13.01 -1.06 1.06
C GLN A 36 -14.36 -1.53 1.61
N ASN A 37 -15.10 -0.64 2.27
CA ASN A 37 -16.35 -0.99 2.94
C ASN A 37 -16.17 -2.18 3.91
N ASN A 38 -16.94 -3.27 3.73
CA ASN A 38 -16.84 -4.50 4.51
C ASN A 38 -15.91 -5.55 3.88
N HIS A 39 -15.21 -5.23 2.80
CA HIS A 39 -14.29 -6.13 2.12
C HIS A 39 -12.84 -5.74 2.41
N SER A 40 -12.00 -6.72 2.71
CA SER A 40 -10.55 -6.54 2.80
C SER A 40 -9.85 -7.46 1.83
N LYS A 41 -8.85 -6.92 1.14
CA LYS A 41 -7.89 -7.68 0.34
C LYS A 41 -6.50 -7.40 0.85
N GLN A 42 -5.67 -8.43 0.84
CA GLN A 42 -4.28 -8.36 1.26
C GLN A 42 -3.38 -8.62 0.06
N TYR A 43 -2.34 -7.80 -0.05
CA TYR A 43 -1.32 -7.84 -1.07
C TYR A 43 0.05 -7.95 -0.38
N SER A 44 0.99 -8.62 -1.02
CA SER A 44 2.35 -8.75 -0.51
C SER A 44 3.30 -8.14 -1.53
N LEU A 45 4.00 -7.07 -1.13
CA LEU A 45 5.09 -6.49 -1.89
C LEU A 45 6.43 -6.92 -1.29
N SER A 46 7.41 -7.08 -2.18
CA SER A 46 8.79 -7.34 -1.79
C SER A 46 9.73 -6.38 -2.50
N LEU A 47 10.95 -6.23 -1.99
CA LEU A 47 11.96 -5.42 -2.70
C LEU A 47 12.35 -5.97 -4.08
N GLN A 48 12.02 -7.22 -4.39
CA GLN A 48 12.18 -7.81 -5.72
C GLN A 48 10.99 -7.53 -6.63
N HIS A 49 9.78 -7.47 -6.06
CA HIS A 49 8.55 -7.11 -6.76
C HIS A 49 8.00 -5.81 -6.18
N LYS A 50 8.65 -4.72 -6.57
CA LYS A 50 8.54 -3.40 -5.92
C LYS A 50 7.23 -2.69 -6.19
N THR A 51 6.37 -3.19 -7.07
CA THR A 51 5.16 -2.50 -7.50
C THR A 51 4.02 -3.49 -7.65
N ASP A 52 2.82 -3.09 -7.22
CA ASP A 52 1.58 -3.83 -7.45
C ASP A 52 0.43 -2.83 -7.66
N VAL A 53 -0.68 -3.30 -8.24
CA VAL A 53 -1.85 -2.45 -8.51
C VAL A 53 -3.07 -3.04 -7.83
N ILE A 54 -3.60 -2.30 -6.87
CA ILE A 54 -4.80 -2.62 -6.14
C ILE A 54 -5.99 -2.07 -6.93
N GLN A 55 -6.75 -2.96 -7.55
CA GLN A 55 -8.00 -2.61 -8.21
C GLN A 55 -9.08 -2.38 -7.16
N THR A 56 -9.63 -1.16 -7.10
CA THR A 56 -10.76 -0.82 -6.24
C THR A 56 -11.97 -0.42 -7.07
N ASP A 57 -13.16 -0.76 -6.58
CA ASP A 57 -14.41 -0.51 -7.32
C ASP A 57 -14.80 0.98 -7.31
N GLU A 58 -14.38 1.74 -6.28
CA GLU A 58 -14.83 3.13 -6.05
C GLU A 58 -13.72 4.16 -6.26
N ALA A 59 -12.47 3.86 -5.85
CA ALA A 59 -11.34 4.79 -5.97
C ALA A 59 -10.50 4.57 -7.25
N GLY A 60 -10.83 3.57 -8.06
CA GLY A 60 -10.06 3.19 -9.24
C GLY A 60 -8.80 2.39 -8.92
N PRO A 61 -7.84 2.27 -9.86
CA PRO A 61 -6.60 1.55 -9.64
C PRO A 61 -5.70 2.35 -8.70
N ILE A 62 -5.25 1.70 -7.62
CA ILE A 62 -4.31 2.27 -6.66
C ILE A 62 -2.97 1.56 -6.85
N GLU A 63 -1.97 2.31 -7.29
CA GLU A 63 -0.62 1.80 -7.46
C GLU A 63 0.10 1.84 -6.10
N VAL A 64 0.67 0.71 -5.71
CA VAL A 64 1.46 0.59 -4.50
C VAL A 64 2.87 0.20 -4.88
N SER A 65 3.86 0.90 -4.35
CA SER A 65 5.26 0.61 -4.64
C SER A 65 6.14 0.67 -3.40
N MET A 66 6.94 -0.36 -3.21
CA MET A 66 7.87 -0.50 -2.11
C MET A 66 9.24 0.04 -2.52
N ALA A 67 9.72 1.04 -1.78
CA ALA A 67 11.08 1.56 -1.86
C ALA A 67 11.75 1.40 -0.50
N ALA A 68 13.03 1.05 -0.47
CA ALA A 68 13.82 1.14 0.76
C ALA A 68 14.59 2.46 0.73
N GLU A 69 14.10 3.48 1.42
CA GLU A 69 14.83 4.74 1.60
C GLU A 69 15.64 4.65 2.90
N PHE A 70 16.96 4.81 2.82
CA PHE A 70 17.87 4.76 3.97
C PHE A 70 17.76 3.48 4.83
N GLY A 71 17.41 2.34 4.21
CA GLY A 71 17.23 1.06 4.91
C GLY A 71 15.89 0.90 5.61
N SER A 72 15.02 1.91 5.56
CA SER A 72 13.63 1.83 6.01
C SER A 72 12.71 1.60 4.81
N PRO A 73 12.01 0.46 4.74
CA PRO A 73 11.02 0.26 3.71
C PRO A 73 9.87 1.25 3.86
N GLN A 74 9.58 1.96 2.78
CA GLN A 74 8.47 2.86 2.58
C GLN A 74 7.61 2.30 1.45
N VAL A 75 6.30 2.50 1.55
CA VAL A 75 5.40 2.24 0.42
C VAL A 75 4.83 3.55 -0.06
N ARG A 76 5.05 3.84 -1.33
CA ARG A 76 4.33 4.87 -2.05
C ARG A 76 3.01 4.32 -2.53
N VAL A 77 1.93 4.98 -2.15
CA VAL A 77 0.57 4.69 -2.60
C VAL A 77 0.14 5.84 -3.52
N ALA A 78 -0.30 5.55 -4.74
CA ALA A 78 -0.71 6.56 -5.73
C ALA A 78 -2.11 6.25 -6.31
N TRP A 79 -2.95 7.28 -6.46
CA TRP A 79 -4.33 7.20 -6.92
C TRP A 79 -4.80 8.50 -7.62
#